data_AF-A0A2E5Q2V5-F1
#
_entry.id   AF-A0A2E5Q2V5-F1
#
_cell.length_a   1.000
_cell.length_b   1.000
_cell.length_c   1.000
_cell.angle_alpha   90.00
_cell.angle_beta   90.00
_cell.angle_gamma   90.00
#
_symmetry.space_group_name_H-M   'P 1'
#
loop_
_entity.id
_entity.type
_entity.pdbx_description
1 polymer ?
#
loop_
_entity_poly.entity_id
_entity_poly.type
_entity_poly.pdbx_seq_one_letter_code
_entity_poly.pdbx_strand_id
1 'polypeptide(L)'
;MTAEETEKSTAKPIASDSSGIFYGWKLVFMTLIVTAFVSAPSFGSIGVWVKSLEEYFGWSRTKLAIAFSLGHLEGSAAGPVAGILVDKFGARKVVFVGLLSIGVAFVLFSNMVFISPALDGFAAIFGMDGILDWPLLIFYLSFGMLMLVTVAGAWLPLMTTLNFWFEKKRSAAMGIASGGFSLGGFILLPIVAWMVDSNNLGWQASSFIFAIFFFAITIPVIKIIKNKPEDMGLLPDGADPSEVQRNRAIPREVSFVSPQSFSSGLKKILFNYDATFTKPDYRITQAMSTGTFWFIAIGHALCTMLLAVVSVHLIPMLVENGFTLQQASLVYSLIMLVSGITQLTFGFIGDKVTKHTTIAYLGILQGIGFMMFVLPKEFSLGFINVGGNIDLGFASVSSYVLVLILSSIVFGIGFGGRVPLANAIRGDYFGHNSYATISGIMMVPMSLLMLIAPLVTARLFDLGAGYSGSFIVLGVLGIVGALMHFPATAPTLLSISRSK
;
A
#
# COMPACT_ATOMS: atom_id res chain seq x y z
N MET A 1 -38.53 -35.55 -30.39
CA MET A 1 -37.46 -35.08 -29.51
C MET A 1 -36.55 -34.22 -30.35
N THR A 2 -36.73 -32.91 -30.25
CA THR A 2 -36.02 -31.88 -31.02
C THR A 2 -34.66 -31.60 -30.41
N ALA A 3 -33.70 -31.26 -31.27
CA ALA A 3 -32.29 -31.05 -30.99
C ALA A 3 -32.01 -29.74 -30.22
N GLU A 4 -32.59 -29.59 -29.02
CA GLU A 4 -32.53 -28.34 -28.22
C GLU A 4 -31.96 -28.54 -26.79
N GLU A 5 -31.47 -29.73 -26.45
CA GLU A 5 -31.04 -30.05 -25.07
C GLU A 5 -29.51 -30.12 -24.83
N THR A 6 -28.66 -29.82 -25.81
CA THR A 6 -27.22 -30.16 -25.69
C THR A 6 -26.25 -29.00 -25.44
N GLU A 7 -26.68 -27.84 -24.92
CA GLU A 7 -25.72 -26.80 -24.54
C GLU A 7 -26.11 -25.94 -23.32
N LYS A 8 -26.57 -26.57 -22.24
CA LYS A 8 -26.49 -25.94 -20.91
C LYS A 8 -25.05 -26.05 -20.38
N SER A 9 -24.16 -25.18 -20.87
CA SER A 9 -22.87 -24.91 -20.24
C SER A 9 -23.11 -24.42 -18.80
N THR A 10 -23.01 -25.34 -17.85
CA THR A 10 -23.15 -25.13 -16.40
C THR A 10 -22.05 -24.21 -15.88
N ALA A 11 -22.29 -22.90 -15.84
CA ALA A 11 -21.55 -22.02 -14.94
C ALA A 11 -21.90 -22.44 -13.50
N LYS A 12 -20.95 -23.07 -12.80
CA LYS A 12 -21.18 -23.53 -11.42
C LYS A 12 -21.49 -22.31 -10.52
N PRO A 13 -22.49 -22.40 -9.63
CA PRO A 13 -22.73 -21.35 -8.65
C PRO A 13 -21.51 -21.24 -7.74
N ILE A 14 -21.10 -19.99 -7.46
CA ILE A 14 -20.05 -19.53 -6.52
C ILE A 14 -19.39 -20.71 -5.78
N ALA A 15 -18.39 -21.37 -6.39
CA ALA A 15 -17.91 -22.61 -5.78
C ALA A 15 -17.22 -22.29 -4.46
N SER A 16 -17.83 -22.82 -3.42
CA SER A 16 -17.17 -23.12 -2.18
C SER A 16 -16.10 -24.19 -2.42
N ASP A 17 -14.98 -24.08 -1.73
CA ASP A 17 -14.07 -25.22 -1.52
C ASP A 17 -14.83 -26.41 -0.90
N SER A 18 -14.22 -27.60 -0.80
CA SER A 18 -14.84 -28.77 -0.13
C SER A 18 -15.28 -28.49 1.32
N SER A 19 -14.87 -27.35 1.88
CA SER A 19 -15.22 -26.77 3.18
C SER A 19 -16.44 -25.82 3.18
N GLY A 20 -17.05 -25.49 2.04
CA GLY A 20 -18.19 -24.55 1.99
C GLY A 20 -17.80 -23.07 1.84
N ILE A 21 -16.50 -22.72 1.83
CA ILE A 21 -16.02 -21.32 1.85
C ILE A 21 -15.57 -20.87 0.44
N PHE A 22 -15.98 -19.66 0.03
CA PHE A 22 -15.52 -19.01 -1.21
C PHE A 22 -14.00 -18.84 -1.22
N TYR A 23 -13.33 -19.34 -2.28
CA TYR A 23 -11.87 -19.41 -2.36
C TYR A 23 -11.17 -18.06 -2.21
N GLY A 24 -11.81 -16.96 -2.62
CA GLY A 24 -11.28 -15.61 -2.46
C GLY A 24 -10.84 -15.27 -1.02
N TRP A 25 -11.51 -15.82 0.00
CA TRP A 25 -11.13 -15.60 1.40
C TRP A 25 -9.79 -16.25 1.78
N LYS A 26 -9.41 -17.35 1.13
CA LYS A 26 -8.06 -17.93 1.28
C LYS A 26 -6.99 -16.97 0.75
N LEU A 27 -7.28 -16.30 -0.37
CA LEU A 27 -6.39 -15.27 -0.94
C LEU A 27 -6.27 -14.05 -0.02
N VAL A 28 -7.37 -13.63 0.62
CA VAL A 28 -7.37 -12.54 1.61
C VAL A 28 -6.46 -12.87 2.79
N PHE A 29 -6.62 -14.04 3.41
CA PHE A 29 -5.81 -14.45 4.56
C PHE A 29 -4.33 -14.62 4.20
N MET A 30 -4.04 -15.22 3.04
CA MET A 30 -2.67 -15.32 2.52
C MET A 30 -2.08 -13.92 2.28
N THR A 31 -2.83 -12.99 1.71
CA THR A 31 -2.38 -11.61 1.49
C THR A 31 -2.10 -10.89 2.80
N LEU A 32 -2.92 -11.08 3.83
CA LEU A 32 -2.69 -10.54 5.17
C LEU A 32 -1.34 -11.02 5.71
N ILE A 33 -1.07 -12.33 5.67
CA ILE A 33 0.19 -12.90 6.18
C ILE A 33 1.39 -12.38 5.38
N VAL A 34 1.34 -12.47 4.04
CA VAL A 34 2.45 -12.03 3.19
C VAL A 34 2.72 -10.54 3.41
N THR A 35 1.69 -9.71 3.45
CA THR A 35 1.84 -8.27 3.67
C THR A 35 2.45 -7.97 5.05
N ALA A 36 2.06 -8.70 6.10
CA ALA A 36 2.64 -8.53 7.44
C ALA A 36 4.14 -8.83 7.48
N PHE A 37 4.55 -9.97 6.92
CA PHE A 37 5.95 -10.37 6.93
C PHE A 37 6.82 -9.54 6.00
N VAL A 38 6.28 -9.07 4.89
CA VAL A 38 6.99 -8.18 3.96
C VAL A 38 7.11 -6.76 4.55
N SER A 39 6.06 -6.24 5.18
CA SER A 39 6.05 -4.85 5.66
C SER A 39 6.92 -4.62 6.89
N ALA A 40 6.98 -5.60 7.80
CA ALA A 40 7.68 -5.44 9.07
C ALA A 40 9.18 -5.11 8.91
N PRO A 41 9.99 -5.93 8.21
CA PRO A 41 11.41 -5.65 8.07
C PRO A 41 11.70 -4.50 7.09
N SER A 42 10.76 -4.17 6.19
CA SER A 42 10.94 -3.14 5.15
C SER A 42 10.57 -1.73 5.63
N PHE A 43 9.41 -1.57 6.28
CA PHE A 43 8.91 -0.26 6.75
C PHE A 43 9.01 -0.10 8.26
N GLY A 44 8.52 -1.09 9.01
CA GLY A 44 8.43 -0.98 10.47
C GLY A 44 9.79 -0.93 11.16
N SER A 45 10.76 -1.72 10.67
CA SER A 45 12.05 -1.95 11.32
C SER A 45 13.19 -1.08 10.78
N ILE A 46 12.91 -0.06 9.95
CA ILE A 46 13.93 0.84 9.39
C ILE A 46 14.87 1.37 10.48
N GLY A 47 14.32 1.98 11.54
CA GLY A 47 15.12 2.54 12.64
C GLY A 47 15.93 1.48 13.40
N VAL A 48 15.45 0.23 13.43
CA VAL A 48 16.16 -0.90 14.07
C VAL A 48 17.40 -1.28 13.24
N TRP A 49 17.24 -1.44 11.93
CA TRP A 49 18.36 -1.72 11.03
C TRP A 49 19.40 -0.61 11.06
N VAL A 50 18.96 0.65 11.01
CA VAL A 50 19.84 1.83 11.11
C VAL A 50 20.70 1.76 12.35
N LYS A 51 20.08 1.59 13.52
CA LYS A 51 20.81 1.58 14.78
C LYS A 51 21.85 0.45 14.85
N SER A 52 21.46 -0.76 14.45
CA SER A 52 22.38 -1.92 14.48
C SER A 52 23.56 -1.75 13.52
N LEU A 53 23.32 -1.18 12.33
CA LEU A 53 24.39 -0.88 11.38
C LEU A 53 25.27 0.30 11.81
N GLU A 54 24.71 1.32 12.46
CA GLU A 54 25.44 2.43 13.06
C GLU A 54 26.41 1.89 14.14
N GLU A 55 25.94 1.00 15.02
CA GLU A 55 26.77 0.37 16.05
C GLU A 55 27.88 -0.51 15.47
N TYR A 56 27.61 -1.25 14.38
CA TYR A 56 28.58 -2.17 13.78
C TYR A 56 29.61 -1.46 12.88
N PHE A 57 29.18 -0.55 12.00
CA PHE A 57 30.05 0.09 11.01
C PHE A 57 30.52 1.49 11.41
N GLY A 58 29.90 2.12 12.41
CA GLY A 58 30.13 3.54 12.73
C GLY A 58 29.65 4.48 11.64
N TRP A 59 28.79 4.03 10.72
CA TRP A 59 28.27 4.85 9.64
C TRP A 59 27.39 5.98 10.18
N SER A 60 27.52 7.17 9.60
CA SER A 60 26.65 8.28 9.96
C SER A 60 25.20 7.98 9.59
N ARG A 61 24.28 8.52 10.38
CA ARG A 61 22.84 8.43 10.11
C ARG A 61 22.47 8.95 8.73
N THR A 62 23.18 9.96 8.22
CA THR A 62 22.99 10.47 6.85
C THR A 62 23.30 9.42 5.79
N LYS A 63 24.41 8.68 5.93
CA LYS A 63 24.75 7.58 4.99
C LYS A 63 23.65 6.52 5.00
N LEU A 64 23.14 6.16 6.18
CA LEU A 64 22.06 5.20 6.32
C LEU A 64 20.74 5.73 5.74
N ALA A 65 20.39 6.99 6.00
CA ALA A 65 19.18 7.67 5.50
C ALA A 65 19.04 7.63 3.97
N ILE A 66 20.16 7.77 3.24
CA ILE A 66 20.18 7.73 1.76
C ILE A 66 19.60 6.43 1.21
N ALA A 67 19.87 5.27 1.85
CA ALA A 67 19.32 3.99 1.44
C ALA A 67 17.78 3.98 1.48
N PHE A 68 17.21 4.56 2.55
CA PHE A 68 15.76 4.64 2.73
C PHE A 68 15.13 5.62 1.75
N SER A 69 15.80 6.73 1.45
CA SER A 69 15.35 7.67 0.41
C SER A 69 15.37 7.02 -0.97
N LEU A 70 16.44 6.31 -1.34
CA LEU A 70 16.50 5.54 -2.59
C LEU A 70 15.37 4.50 -2.65
N GLY A 71 15.07 3.86 -1.52
CA GLY A 71 13.93 2.97 -1.35
C GLY A 71 12.55 3.62 -1.46
N HIS A 72 12.42 4.94 -1.56
CA HIS A 72 11.14 5.59 -1.89
C HIS A 72 11.10 6.11 -3.33
N LEU A 73 12.26 6.41 -3.93
CA LEU A 73 12.40 6.77 -5.35
C LEU A 73 11.89 5.68 -6.28
N GLU A 74 12.08 4.42 -5.90
CA GLU A 74 11.69 3.24 -6.66
C GLU A 74 10.23 3.21 -7.13
N GLY A 75 9.26 3.64 -6.32
CA GLY A 75 7.85 3.49 -6.70
C GLY A 75 7.41 4.48 -7.79
N SER A 76 8.25 5.49 -8.09
CA SER A 76 8.03 6.43 -9.19
C SER A 76 8.24 5.81 -10.58
N ALA A 77 9.19 4.87 -10.73
CA ALA A 77 9.42 4.17 -11.98
C ALA A 77 8.93 2.71 -11.92
N ALA A 78 9.06 2.05 -10.77
CA ALA A 78 8.70 0.66 -10.60
C ALA A 78 7.18 0.45 -10.52
N GLY A 79 6.40 1.43 -10.03
CA GLY A 79 4.93 1.33 -9.97
C GLY A 79 4.29 1.04 -11.33
N PRO A 80 4.50 1.89 -12.36
CA PRO A 80 3.99 1.65 -13.71
C PRO A 80 4.47 0.32 -14.30
N VAL A 81 5.77 0.00 -14.15
CA VAL A 81 6.36 -1.24 -14.67
C VAL A 81 5.70 -2.45 -14.00
N ALA A 82 5.56 -2.44 -12.69
CA ALA A 82 4.91 -3.49 -11.92
C ALA A 82 3.46 -3.67 -12.37
N GLY A 83 2.71 -2.59 -12.52
CA GLY A 83 1.33 -2.64 -13.02
C GLY A 83 1.22 -3.31 -14.39
N ILE A 84 2.08 -2.91 -15.34
CA ILE A 84 2.15 -3.52 -16.67
C ILE A 84 2.54 -5.00 -16.59
N LEU A 85 3.52 -5.34 -15.76
CA LEU A 85 3.95 -6.73 -15.57
C LEU A 85 2.84 -7.60 -14.96
N VAL A 86 2.06 -7.07 -14.02
CA VAL A 86 0.93 -7.77 -13.40
C VAL A 86 -0.18 -7.98 -14.42
N ASP A 87 -0.54 -6.97 -15.19
CA ASP A 87 -1.59 -7.09 -16.21
C ASP A 87 -1.16 -8.03 -17.36
N LYS A 88 0.14 -8.06 -17.71
CA LYS A 88 0.70 -8.90 -18.80
C LYS A 88 0.97 -10.35 -18.39
N PHE A 89 1.59 -10.56 -17.22
CA PHE A 89 2.08 -11.88 -16.79
C PHE A 89 1.23 -12.51 -15.69
N GLY A 90 0.30 -11.76 -15.11
CA GLY A 90 -0.54 -12.17 -13.99
C GLY A 90 0.16 -11.99 -12.64
N ALA A 91 -0.63 -11.71 -11.61
CA ALA A 91 -0.17 -11.49 -10.24
C ALA A 91 0.69 -12.63 -9.70
N ARG A 92 0.35 -13.89 -10.01
CA ARG A 92 1.09 -15.08 -9.56
C ARG A 92 2.58 -15.04 -9.92
N LYS A 93 2.92 -14.69 -11.16
CA LYS A 93 4.33 -14.66 -11.61
C LYS A 93 5.08 -13.48 -10.99
N VAL A 94 4.42 -12.33 -10.88
CA VAL A 94 5.01 -11.14 -10.28
C VAL A 94 5.29 -11.35 -8.78
N VAL A 95 4.36 -11.97 -8.05
CA VAL A 95 4.58 -12.35 -6.63
C VAL A 95 5.72 -13.36 -6.49
N PHE A 96 5.85 -14.30 -7.41
CA PHE A 96 6.93 -15.29 -7.36
C PHE A 96 8.30 -14.62 -7.48
N VAL A 97 8.48 -13.80 -8.52
CA VAL A 97 9.70 -13.04 -8.73
C VAL A 97 9.94 -12.08 -7.56
N GLY A 98 8.87 -11.48 -7.04
CA GLY A 98 8.96 -10.54 -5.93
C GLY A 98 9.45 -11.18 -4.63
N LEU A 99 8.79 -12.25 -4.17
CA LEU A 99 9.21 -12.91 -2.93
C LEU A 99 10.62 -13.54 -3.04
N LEU A 100 10.99 -14.08 -4.20
CA LEU A 100 12.36 -14.53 -4.44
C LEU A 100 13.36 -13.37 -4.38
N SER A 101 13.03 -12.24 -5.00
CA SER A 101 13.91 -11.07 -5.03
C SER A 101 14.09 -10.46 -3.63
N ILE A 102 13.05 -10.48 -2.80
CA ILE A 102 13.16 -10.11 -1.37
C ILE A 102 14.13 -11.05 -0.65
N GLY A 103 14.02 -12.37 -0.87
CA GLY A 103 14.98 -13.34 -0.34
C GLY A 103 16.42 -13.05 -0.76
N VAL A 104 16.64 -12.77 -2.05
CA VAL A 104 17.96 -12.38 -2.60
C VAL A 104 18.46 -11.07 -1.97
N ALA A 105 17.61 -10.06 -1.82
CA ALA A 105 17.98 -8.81 -1.17
C ALA A 105 18.48 -9.05 0.26
N PHE A 106 17.82 -9.92 1.03
CA PHE A 106 18.28 -10.30 2.37
C PHE A 106 19.55 -11.14 2.37
N VAL A 107 19.78 -12.00 1.37
CA VAL A 107 21.08 -12.71 1.20
C VAL A 107 22.19 -11.70 0.97
N LEU A 108 22.01 -10.76 0.03
CA LEU A 108 23.00 -9.72 -0.27
C LEU A 108 23.27 -8.87 0.96
N PHE A 109 22.22 -8.47 1.67
CA PHE A 109 22.34 -7.70 2.90
C PHE A 109 23.16 -8.49 3.93
N SER A 110 22.76 -9.72 4.27
CA SER A 110 23.44 -10.57 5.25
C SER A 110 24.92 -10.80 4.94
N ASN A 111 25.26 -10.98 3.66
CA ASN A 111 26.62 -11.34 3.21
C ASN A 111 27.47 -10.12 2.81
N MET A 112 27.02 -8.88 3.03
CA MET A 112 27.73 -7.70 2.53
C MET A 112 29.18 -7.59 3.05
N VAL A 113 29.43 -7.95 4.31
CA VAL A 113 30.80 -7.95 4.89
C VAL A 113 31.67 -9.03 4.25
N PHE A 114 31.09 -10.19 3.93
CA PHE A 114 31.82 -11.31 3.33
C PHE A 114 32.15 -11.07 1.85
N ILE A 115 31.26 -10.43 1.11
CA ILE A 115 31.41 -10.15 -0.33
C ILE A 115 32.41 -9.00 -0.57
N SER A 116 32.47 -8.03 0.34
CA SER A 116 33.23 -6.78 0.15
C SER A 116 34.73 -6.99 -0.14
N PRO A 117 35.49 -7.84 0.58
CA PRO A 117 36.91 -8.06 0.28
C PRO A 117 37.20 -8.61 -1.11
N ALA A 118 36.30 -9.43 -1.66
CA ALA A 118 36.43 -9.95 -3.02
C ALA A 118 36.26 -8.84 -4.07
N LEU A 119 35.35 -7.89 -3.82
CA LEU A 119 35.14 -6.73 -4.68
C LEU A 119 36.30 -5.74 -4.57
N ASP A 120 36.87 -5.55 -3.39
CA ASP A 120 38.10 -4.76 -3.19
C ASP A 120 39.28 -5.37 -3.99
N GLY A 121 39.47 -6.69 -3.90
CA GLY A 121 40.50 -7.39 -4.67
C GLY A 121 40.30 -7.24 -6.18
N PHE A 122 39.07 -7.28 -6.67
CA PHE A 122 38.75 -7.01 -8.07
C PHE A 122 39.01 -5.55 -8.46
N ALA A 123 38.60 -4.58 -7.64
CA ALA A 123 38.83 -3.16 -7.88
C ALA A 123 40.33 -2.80 -7.92
N ALA A 124 41.14 -3.46 -7.09
CA ALA A 124 42.59 -3.30 -7.07
C ALA A 124 43.25 -3.70 -8.40
N ILE A 125 42.71 -4.68 -9.13
CA ILE A 125 43.21 -5.07 -10.47
C ILE A 125 43.15 -3.89 -11.46
N PHE A 126 42.19 -2.97 -11.28
CA PHE A 126 42.00 -1.80 -12.12
C PHE A 126 42.55 -0.50 -11.49
N GLY A 127 43.29 -0.59 -10.37
CA GLY A 127 43.82 0.57 -9.65
C GLY A 127 42.73 1.45 -9.03
N MET A 128 41.60 0.85 -8.64
CA MET A 128 40.44 1.53 -8.03
C MET A 128 40.31 1.23 -6.53
N ASP A 129 41.39 0.79 -5.87
CA ASP A 129 41.41 0.46 -4.46
C ASP A 129 41.10 1.68 -3.58
N GLY A 130 40.27 1.49 -2.55
CA GLY A 130 39.88 2.54 -1.61
C GLY A 130 38.93 3.62 -2.16
N ILE A 131 38.50 3.53 -3.42
CA ILE A 131 37.58 4.51 -4.03
C ILE A 131 36.14 4.30 -3.55
N LEU A 132 35.71 3.06 -3.32
CA LEU A 132 34.32 2.70 -3.02
C LEU A 132 34.20 1.98 -1.67
N ASP A 133 33.17 2.34 -0.89
CA ASP A 133 32.76 1.64 0.33
C ASP A 133 31.80 0.50 -0.06
N TRP A 134 32.34 -0.68 -0.40
CA TRP A 134 31.54 -1.80 -0.90
C TRP A 134 30.43 -2.27 0.05
N PRO A 135 30.64 -2.42 1.38
CA PRO A 135 29.56 -2.79 2.27
C PRO A 135 28.41 -1.77 2.23
N LEU A 136 28.73 -0.48 2.13
CA LEU A 136 27.72 0.58 2.02
C LEU A 136 26.95 0.51 0.69
N LEU A 137 27.65 0.24 -0.43
CA LEU A 137 27.00 0.08 -1.73
C LEU A 137 26.10 -1.16 -1.80
N ILE A 138 26.55 -2.28 -1.22
CA ILE A 138 25.75 -3.51 -1.13
C ILE A 138 24.53 -3.25 -0.23
N PHE A 139 24.68 -2.49 0.85
CA PHE A 139 23.55 -2.07 1.68
C PHE A 139 22.54 -1.24 0.86
N TYR A 140 22.98 -0.24 0.09
CA TYR A 140 22.08 0.55 -0.77
C TYR A 140 21.37 -0.29 -1.82
N LEU A 141 22.10 -1.20 -2.48
CA LEU A 141 21.53 -2.09 -3.49
C LEU A 141 20.53 -3.07 -2.88
N SER A 142 20.90 -3.72 -1.79
CA SER A 142 20.06 -4.72 -1.12
C SER A 142 18.81 -4.08 -0.53
N PHE A 143 18.94 -2.94 0.16
CA PHE A 143 17.83 -2.25 0.76
C PHE A 143 16.91 -1.58 -0.27
N GLY A 144 17.46 -0.94 -1.30
CA GLY A 144 16.68 -0.41 -2.42
C GLY A 144 15.93 -1.51 -3.18
N MET A 145 16.55 -2.68 -3.38
CA MET A 145 15.87 -3.83 -3.97
C MET A 145 14.75 -4.37 -3.07
N LEU A 146 14.98 -4.46 -1.75
CA LEU A 146 14.00 -4.92 -0.77
C LEU A 146 12.73 -4.04 -0.81
N MET A 147 12.91 -2.72 -0.76
CA MET A 147 11.80 -1.77 -0.81
C MET A 147 11.07 -1.90 -2.16
N LEU A 148 11.79 -1.90 -3.29
CA LEU A 148 11.20 -1.85 -4.63
C LEU A 148 10.26 -3.02 -4.82
N VAL A 149 10.76 -4.18 -4.43
CA VAL A 149 10.06 -5.43 -4.62
C VAL A 149 8.94 -5.62 -3.59
N THR A 150 9.07 -5.08 -2.39
CA THR A 150 7.98 -5.09 -1.40
C THR A 150 6.70 -4.46 -1.97
N VAL A 151 6.84 -3.31 -2.62
CA VAL A 151 5.68 -2.59 -3.16
C VAL A 151 5.26 -3.17 -4.52
N ALA A 152 6.20 -3.31 -5.46
CA ALA A 152 5.93 -3.75 -6.83
C ALA A 152 5.61 -5.25 -6.93
N GLY A 153 6.32 -6.07 -6.16
CA GLY A 153 6.32 -7.53 -6.25
C GLY A 153 5.32 -8.21 -5.32
N ALA A 154 5.01 -7.63 -4.15
CA ALA A 154 4.07 -8.23 -3.20
C ALA A 154 2.74 -7.47 -3.14
N TRP A 155 2.75 -6.21 -2.72
CA TRP A 155 1.52 -5.49 -2.39
C TRP A 155 0.59 -5.28 -3.60
N LEU A 156 1.09 -4.69 -4.69
CA LEU A 156 0.29 -4.38 -5.88
C LEU A 156 -0.37 -5.62 -6.54
N PRO A 157 0.36 -6.70 -6.85
CA PRO A 157 -0.25 -7.89 -7.45
C PRO A 157 -1.24 -8.60 -6.53
N LEU A 158 -1.00 -8.61 -5.22
CA LEU A 158 -1.94 -9.22 -4.27
C LEU A 158 -3.26 -8.42 -4.21
N MET A 159 -3.19 -7.09 -4.14
CA MET A 159 -4.40 -6.24 -4.19
C MET A 159 -5.13 -6.36 -5.53
N THR A 160 -4.39 -6.49 -6.63
CA THR A 160 -4.97 -6.75 -7.96
C THR A 160 -5.72 -8.08 -7.98
N THR A 161 -5.15 -9.13 -7.39
CA THR A 161 -5.83 -10.43 -7.28
C THR A 161 -7.13 -10.29 -6.51
N LEU A 162 -7.13 -9.62 -5.35
CA LEU A 162 -8.36 -9.40 -4.59
C LEU A 162 -9.41 -8.60 -5.36
N ASN A 163 -8.98 -7.63 -6.18
CA ASN A 163 -9.88 -6.86 -7.03
C ASN A 163 -10.58 -7.73 -8.10
N PHE A 164 -9.90 -8.75 -8.64
CA PHE A 164 -10.52 -9.73 -9.55
C PHE A 164 -11.47 -10.69 -8.85
N TRP A 165 -11.22 -11.04 -7.59
CA TRP A 165 -12.01 -12.03 -6.86
C TRP A 165 -13.23 -11.44 -6.14
N PHE A 166 -13.20 -10.15 -5.78
CA PHE A 166 -14.24 -9.50 -4.99
C PHE A 166 -14.83 -8.27 -5.69
N GLU A 167 -16.16 -8.28 -5.88
CA GLU A 167 -16.91 -7.11 -6.32
C GLU A 167 -17.79 -6.55 -5.20
N LYS A 168 -18.62 -7.38 -4.55
CA LYS A 168 -19.56 -6.92 -3.52
C LYS A 168 -18.89 -6.64 -2.17
N LYS A 169 -17.90 -7.45 -1.78
CA LYS A 169 -17.15 -7.33 -0.52
C LYS A 169 -15.71 -6.86 -0.74
N ARG A 170 -15.48 -6.04 -1.78
CA ARG A 170 -14.15 -5.60 -2.20
C ARG A 170 -13.42 -4.84 -1.10
N SER A 171 -14.09 -3.89 -0.44
CA SER A 171 -13.48 -3.14 0.65
C SER A 171 -13.14 -4.04 1.82
N ALA A 172 -14.00 -5.03 2.13
CA ALA A 172 -13.76 -5.96 3.23
C ALA A 172 -12.55 -6.85 2.97
N ALA A 173 -12.46 -7.42 1.76
CA ALA A 173 -11.32 -8.21 1.33
C ALA A 173 -10.01 -7.40 1.40
N MET A 174 -10.02 -6.18 0.86
CA MET A 174 -8.85 -5.30 0.87
C MET A 174 -8.49 -4.79 2.26
N GLY A 175 -9.46 -4.58 3.15
CA GLY A 175 -9.23 -4.15 4.54
C GLY A 175 -8.58 -5.23 5.40
N ILE A 176 -9.07 -6.47 5.31
CA ILE A 176 -8.42 -7.60 6.00
C ILE A 176 -7.01 -7.82 5.45
N ALA A 177 -6.86 -7.83 4.12
CA ALA A 177 -5.57 -8.01 3.48
C ALA A 177 -4.56 -6.91 3.85
N SER A 178 -4.98 -5.65 3.83
CA SER A 178 -4.13 -4.51 4.19
C SER A 178 -3.79 -4.52 5.68
N GLY A 179 -4.68 -5.05 6.53
CA GLY A 179 -4.46 -5.21 7.97
C GLY A 179 -3.16 -5.95 8.31
N GLY A 180 -2.68 -6.79 7.38
CA GLY A 180 -1.35 -7.39 7.43
C GLY A 180 -0.25 -6.36 7.67
N PHE A 181 -0.26 -5.23 6.96
CA PHE A 181 0.75 -4.18 7.09
C PHE A 181 0.86 -3.68 8.55
N SER A 182 -0.28 -3.40 9.18
CA SER A 182 -0.37 -2.95 10.56
C SER A 182 -0.02 -4.04 11.57
N LEU A 183 -0.45 -5.28 11.34
CA LEU A 183 -0.10 -6.42 12.19
C LEU A 183 1.40 -6.70 12.14
N GLY A 184 2.03 -6.59 10.98
CA GLY A 184 3.49 -6.67 10.83
C GLY A 184 4.19 -5.57 11.64
N GLY A 185 3.76 -4.32 11.49
CA GLY A 185 4.32 -3.20 12.23
C GLY A 185 4.11 -3.27 13.75
N PHE A 186 3.03 -3.90 14.23
CA PHE A 186 2.74 -4.01 15.66
C PHE A 186 3.35 -5.26 16.31
N ILE A 187 3.18 -6.44 15.71
CA ILE A 187 3.57 -7.73 16.30
C ILE A 187 4.99 -8.11 15.93
N LEU A 188 5.36 -7.99 14.64
CA LEU A 188 6.66 -8.47 14.16
C LEU A 188 7.78 -7.48 14.46
N LEU A 189 7.50 -6.18 14.54
CA LEU A 189 8.53 -5.16 14.80
C LEU A 189 9.34 -5.41 16.09
N PRO A 190 8.74 -5.67 17.27
CA PRO A 190 9.50 -6.04 18.47
C PRO A 190 10.35 -7.30 18.29
N ILE A 191 9.86 -8.28 17.53
CA ILE A 191 10.59 -9.52 17.23
C ILE A 191 11.81 -9.21 16.37
N VAL A 192 11.66 -8.39 15.33
CA VAL A 192 12.79 -7.94 14.50
C VAL A 192 13.80 -7.16 15.34
N ALA A 193 13.33 -6.27 16.22
CA ALA A 193 14.19 -5.53 17.13
C ALA A 193 15.01 -6.44 18.04
N TRP A 194 14.39 -7.48 18.60
CA TRP A 194 15.08 -8.48 19.40
C TRP A 194 16.10 -9.28 18.58
N MET A 195 15.74 -9.74 17.38
CA MET A 195 16.64 -10.51 16.52
C MET A 195 17.89 -9.71 16.13
N VAL A 196 17.71 -8.46 15.71
CA VAL A 196 18.75 -7.61 15.13
C VAL A 196 19.72 -7.03 16.17
N ASP A 197 19.35 -7.03 17.45
CA ASP A 197 20.21 -6.63 18.56
C ASP A 197 21.51 -7.45 18.57
N SER A 198 22.64 -6.76 18.77
CA SER A 198 23.99 -7.34 18.75
C SER A 198 24.23 -8.34 19.88
N ASN A 199 23.48 -8.26 20.98
CA ASN A 199 23.54 -9.21 22.09
C ASN A 199 22.76 -10.51 21.83
N ASN A 200 21.94 -10.54 20.77
CA ASN A 200 21.11 -11.71 20.41
C ASN A 200 21.66 -12.38 19.15
N LEU A 201 21.02 -12.17 17.98
CA LEU A 201 21.46 -12.77 16.71
C LEU A 201 22.33 -11.80 15.89
N GLY A 202 22.16 -10.49 16.10
CA GLY A 202 22.76 -9.45 15.26
C GLY A 202 22.12 -9.35 13.87
N TRP A 203 22.49 -8.30 13.14
CA TRP A 203 21.87 -8.00 11.85
C TRP A 203 22.21 -9.04 10.76
N GLN A 204 23.43 -9.60 10.74
CA GLN A 204 23.83 -10.58 9.72
C GLN A 204 22.96 -11.84 9.75
N ALA A 205 22.86 -12.49 10.92
CA ALA A 205 22.11 -13.72 11.07
C ALA A 205 20.59 -13.48 10.93
N SER A 206 20.10 -12.35 11.45
CA SER A 206 18.70 -11.94 11.29
C SER A 206 18.31 -11.80 9.81
N SER A 207 19.12 -11.09 9.02
CA SER A 207 18.88 -10.95 7.58
C SER A 207 18.95 -12.30 6.87
N PHE A 208 19.86 -13.21 7.26
CA PHE A 208 19.91 -14.55 6.68
C PHE A 208 18.66 -15.38 6.97
N ILE A 209 18.12 -15.29 8.19
CA ILE A 209 16.87 -15.95 8.58
C ILE A 209 15.71 -15.43 7.72
N PHE A 210 15.62 -14.11 7.50
CA PHE A 210 14.62 -13.53 6.60
C PHE A 210 14.78 -14.05 5.16
N ALA A 211 16.01 -14.17 4.65
CA ALA A 211 16.24 -14.74 3.32
C ALA A 211 15.67 -16.16 3.19
N ILE A 212 16.01 -17.05 4.14
CA ILE A 212 15.48 -18.42 4.17
C ILE A 212 13.96 -18.41 4.26
N PHE A 213 13.41 -17.58 5.14
CA PHE A 213 11.96 -17.45 5.30
C PHE A 213 11.27 -17.05 3.98
N PHE A 214 11.75 -16.00 3.30
CA PHE A 214 11.14 -15.54 2.05
C PHE A 214 11.25 -16.58 0.92
N PHE A 215 12.37 -17.30 0.80
CA PHE A 215 12.48 -18.42 -0.12
C PHE A 215 11.50 -19.55 0.23
N ALA A 216 11.39 -19.91 1.51
CA ALA A 216 10.51 -20.97 1.98
C ALA A 216 9.03 -20.65 1.76
N ILE A 217 8.57 -19.41 2.05
CA ILE A 217 7.16 -19.03 1.87
C ILE A 217 6.75 -18.81 0.42
N THR A 218 7.71 -18.60 -0.48
CA THR A 218 7.41 -18.37 -1.91
C THR A 218 6.62 -19.53 -2.50
N ILE A 219 7.05 -20.77 -2.30
CA ILE A 219 6.40 -21.96 -2.86
C ILE A 219 4.93 -22.11 -2.39
N PRO A 220 4.60 -22.10 -1.08
CA PRO A 220 3.22 -22.22 -0.64
C PRO A 220 2.35 -21.05 -1.12
N VAL A 221 2.86 -19.81 -1.09
CA VAL A 221 2.12 -18.63 -1.58
C VAL A 221 1.74 -18.79 -3.05
N ILE A 222 2.68 -19.19 -3.90
CA ILE A 222 2.43 -19.37 -5.34
C ILE A 222 1.49 -20.54 -5.66
N LYS A 223 1.37 -21.53 -4.79
CA LYS A 223 0.36 -22.60 -4.93
C LYS A 223 -1.06 -22.08 -4.66
N ILE A 224 -1.19 -21.10 -3.75
CA ILE A 224 -2.48 -20.52 -3.35
C ILE A 224 -2.93 -19.43 -4.34
N ILE A 225 -2.02 -18.65 -4.93
CA ILE A 225 -2.43 -17.57 -5.84
C ILE A 225 -3.06 -18.13 -7.13
N LYS A 226 -4.29 -17.70 -7.37
CA LYS A 226 -5.05 -17.86 -8.62
C LYS A 226 -5.44 -16.47 -9.09
N ASN A 227 -5.03 -16.10 -10.29
CA ASN A 227 -5.12 -14.70 -10.73
C ASN A 227 -6.56 -14.23 -10.82
N LYS A 228 -7.43 -15.09 -11.38
CA LYS A 228 -8.85 -14.77 -11.55
C LYS A 228 -9.74 -15.95 -11.13
N PRO A 229 -10.97 -15.70 -10.67
CA PRO A 229 -11.91 -16.78 -10.35
C PRO A 229 -12.23 -17.65 -11.59
N GLU A 230 -12.21 -17.08 -12.79
CA GLU A 230 -12.48 -17.79 -14.04
C GLU A 230 -11.43 -18.87 -14.35
N ASP A 231 -10.20 -18.73 -13.85
CA ASP A 231 -9.14 -19.76 -13.95
C ASP A 231 -9.54 -21.07 -13.23
N MET A 232 -10.51 -20.98 -12.32
CA MET A 232 -11.10 -22.09 -11.58
C MET A 232 -12.53 -22.42 -12.04
N GLY A 233 -13.01 -21.79 -13.13
CA GLY A 233 -14.40 -21.88 -13.57
C GLY A 233 -15.40 -21.25 -12.60
N LEU A 234 -14.94 -20.29 -11.78
CA LEU A 234 -15.75 -19.58 -10.79
C LEU A 234 -16.11 -18.17 -11.27
N LEU A 235 -17.11 -17.59 -10.61
CA LEU A 235 -17.47 -16.18 -10.75
C LEU A 235 -16.94 -15.38 -9.55
N PRO A 236 -16.66 -14.07 -9.72
CA PRO A 236 -16.28 -13.22 -8.61
C PRO A 236 -17.43 -13.02 -7.60
N ASP A 237 -17.08 -12.63 -6.37
CA ASP A 237 -18.09 -12.38 -5.32
C ASP A 237 -19.06 -11.27 -5.74
N GLY A 238 -20.34 -11.63 -5.81
CA GLY A 238 -21.43 -10.73 -6.14
C GLY A 238 -21.89 -10.78 -7.60
N ALA A 239 -21.26 -11.58 -8.47
CA ALA A 239 -21.71 -11.75 -9.85
C ALA A 239 -22.95 -12.66 -9.96
N ASP A 240 -23.92 -12.25 -10.79
CA ASP A 240 -25.14 -13.02 -11.09
C ASP A 240 -24.90 -13.97 -12.28
N PRO A 241 -25.01 -15.30 -12.10
CA PRO A 241 -24.85 -16.27 -13.18
C PRO A 241 -25.78 -16.02 -14.39
N SER A 242 -26.99 -15.50 -14.15
CA SER A 242 -27.99 -15.23 -15.18
C SER A 242 -27.64 -14.02 -16.06
N GLU A 243 -26.91 -13.05 -15.52
CA GLU A 243 -26.44 -11.86 -16.24
C GLU A 243 -25.25 -12.22 -17.15
N VAL A 244 -24.32 -13.04 -16.66
CA VAL A 244 -23.18 -13.54 -17.45
C VAL A 244 -23.66 -14.38 -18.64
N GLN A 245 -24.69 -15.21 -18.44
CA GLN A 245 -25.25 -16.05 -19.50
C GLN A 245 -26.00 -15.24 -20.55
N ARG A 246 -26.74 -14.19 -20.15
CA ARG A 246 -27.35 -13.21 -21.07
C ARG A 246 -26.29 -12.48 -21.92
N ASN A 247 -25.18 -12.04 -21.32
CA ASN A 247 -24.12 -11.34 -22.03
C ASN A 247 -23.35 -12.24 -23.04
N ARG A 248 -23.28 -13.55 -22.81
CA ARG A 248 -22.68 -14.51 -23.75
C ARG A 248 -23.56 -14.83 -24.96
N ALA A 249 -24.88 -14.68 -24.82
CA ALA A 249 -25.84 -15.00 -25.88
C ALA A 249 -25.94 -13.92 -26.98
N ILE A 250 -25.29 -12.76 -26.81
CA ILE A 250 -25.25 -11.69 -27.82
C ILE A 250 -24.11 -11.99 -28.81
N PRO A 251 -24.37 -12.27 -30.11
CA PRO A 251 -23.34 -12.58 -31.08
C PRO A 251 -22.40 -11.38 -31.33
N ARG A 252 -21.08 -11.61 -31.31
CA ARG A 252 -20.04 -10.59 -31.60
C ARG A 252 -19.74 -10.46 -33.10
N GLU A 253 -20.74 -10.42 -33.97
CA GLU A 253 -20.51 -10.19 -35.41
C GLU A 253 -20.65 -8.70 -35.79
N VAL A 254 -19.64 -8.18 -36.48
CA VAL A 254 -19.51 -6.76 -36.86
C VAL A 254 -19.76 -6.60 -38.37
N SER A 255 -20.95 -6.16 -38.79
CA SER A 255 -21.34 -6.03 -40.23
C SER A 255 -21.64 -4.57 -40.65
N PHE A 256 -20.88 -3.99 -41.59
CA PHE A 256 -20.93 -2.55 -42.00
C PHE A 256 -22.27 -2.13 -42.61
N VAL A 257 -22.91 -1.08 -42.06
CA VAL A 257 -24.13 -0.45 -42.62
C VAL A 257 -23.82 0.99 -43.04
N SER A 258 -24.34 1.40 -44.20
CA SER A 258 -24.06 2.68 -44.88
C SER A 258 -24.92 3.86 -44.38
N PRO A 259 -24.54 5.13 -44.64
CA PRO A 259 -25.01 6.31 -43.90
C PRO A 259 -26.44 6.81 -44.17
N GLN A 260 -27.27 6.13 -44.97
CA GLN A 260 -28.47 6.75 -45.56
C GLN A 260 -29.79 6.56 -44.79
N SER A 261 -29.84 5.77 -43.71
CA SER A 261 -31.10 5.49 -42.96
C SER A 261 -31.22 6.24 -41.62
N PHE A 262 -30.78 7.50 -41.55
CA PHE A 262 -30.50 8.19 -40.28
C PHE A 262 -31.68 8.90 -39.58
N SER A 263 -32.90 8.92 -40.12
CA SER A 263 -33.99 9.72 -39.53
C SER A 263 -35.21 8.93 -39.06
N SER A 264 -35.67 9.30 -37.87
CA SER A 264 -36.94 8.95 -37.20
C SER A 264 -37.05 7.65 -36.38
N GLY A 265 -36.30 6.59 -36.67
CA GLY A 265 -36.39 5.33 -35.90
C GLY A 265 -35.65 5.34 -34.55
N LEU A 266 -34.51 6.05 -34.45
CA LEU A 266 -33.63 5.95 -33.29
C LEU A 266 -34.20 6.55 -32.00
N LYS A 267 -35.06 7.58 -32.05
CA LYS A 267 -35.63 8.15 -30.80
C LYS A 267 -36.56 7.16 -30.09
N LYS A 268 -37.23 6.26 -30.81
CA LYS A 268 -38.08 5.21 -30.23
C LYS A 268 -37.28 3.97 -29.82
N ILE A 269 -36.16 3.70 -30.49
CA ILE A 269 -35.26 2.58 -30.17
C ILE A 269 -34.35 2.93 -28.97
N LEU A 270 -33.90 4.19 -28.84
CA LEU A 270 -33.07 4.68 -27.73
C LEU A 270 -33.78 4.68 -26.37
N PHE A 271 -35.11 4.67 -26.33
CA PHE A 271 -35.90 4.60 -25.09
C PHE A 271 -36.30 3.18 -24.68
N ASN A 272 -36.19 2.19 -25.59
CA ASN A 272 -36.59 0.80 -25.35
C ASN A 272 -35.41 -0.16 -25.14
N TYR A 273 -34.19 0.37 -25.07
CA TYR A 273 -33.02 -0.37 -24.67
C TYR A 273 -32.75 -0.04 -23.21
N ASP A 274 -32.96 -1.00 -22.30
CA ASP A 274 -32.37 -0.92 -20.97
C ASP A 274 -30.87 -0.75 -21.19
N ALA A 275 -30.35 0.45 -20.91
CA ALA A 275 -28.93 0.69 -20.83
C ALA A 275 -28.39 -0.29 -19.79
N THR A 276 -27.89 -1.44 -20.25
CA THR A 276 -27.13 -2.34 -19.39
C THR A 276 -25.88 -1.56 -19.02
N PHE A 277 -25.91 -0.96 -17.82
CA PHE A 277 -24.77 -0.36 -17.16
C PHE A 277 -23.75 -1.49 -16.91
N THR A 278 -23.08 -1.93 -17.97
CA THR A 278 -21.92 -2.79 -17.87
C THR A 278 -20.88 -1.98 -17.10
N LYS A 279 -20.37 -2.57 -16.00
CA LYS A 279 -19.38 -1.92 -15.14
C LYS A 279 -18.24 -1.37 -16.00
N PRO A 280 -17.83 -0.11 -15.82
CA PRO A 280 -16.90 0.51 -16.76
C PRO A 280 -15.49 -0.07 -16.59
N ASP A 281 -15.02 -0.78 -17.61
CA ASP A 281 -13.62 -1.20 -17.73
C ASP A 281 -12.83 -0.16 -18.52
N TYR A 282 -12.14 0.71 -17.81
CA TYR A 282 -11.30 1.73 -18.42
C TYR A 282 -9.99 1.13 -18.92
N ARG A 283 -9.60 1.52 -20.12
CA ARG A 283 -8.19 1.44 -20.52
C ARG A 283 -7.39 2.50 -19.77
N ILE A 284 -6.10 2.26 -19.58
CA ILE A 284 -5.24 3.21 -18.88
C ILE A 284 -5.28 4.64 -19.47
N THR A 285 -5.25 4.76 -20.80
CA THR A 285 -5.31 6.06 -21.49
C THR A 285 -6.62 6.80 -21.21
N GLN A 286 -7.73 6.06 -21.13
CA GLN A 286 -9.03 6.63 -20.77
C GLN A 286 -9.05 7.04 -19.30
N ALA A 287 -8.55 6.20 -18.38
CA ALA A 287 -8.49 6.52 -16.97
C ALA A 287 -7.67 7.81 -16.72
N MET A 288 -6.46 7.90 -17.29
CA MET A 288 -5.58 9.07 -17.14
C MET A 288 -6.14 10.36 -17.72
N SER A 289 -7.09 10.27 -18.65
CA SER A 289 -7.78 11.44 -19.22
C SER A 289 -8.88 12.00 -18.31
N THR A 290 -9.26 11.29 -17.23
CA THR A 290 -10.28 11.74 -16.29
C THR A 290 -9.69 12.62 -15.19
N GLY A 291 -10.42 13.67 -14.80
CA GLY A 291 -10.07 14.46 -13.61
C GLY A 291 -10.06 13.63 -12.33
N THR A 292 -11.00 12.68 -12.21
CA THR A 292 -11.10 11.75 -11.07
C THR A 292 -9.82 10.97 -10.83
N PHE A 293 -9.15 10.52 -11.89
CA PHE A 293 -7.87 9.82 -11.78
C PHE A 293 -6.83 10.67 -11.04
N TRP A 294 -6.66 11.93 -11.43
CA TRP A 294 -5.67 12.83 -10.82
C TRP A 294 -6.07 13.30 -9.44
N PHE A 295 -7.35 13.51 -9.17
CA PHE A 295 -7.84 13.80 -7.83
C PHE A 295 -7.53 12.66 -6.84
N ILE A 296 -7.76 11.41 -7.25
CA ILE A 296 -7.41 10.23 -6.45
C ILE A 296 -5.90 10.10 -6.32
N ALA A 297 -5.14 10.21 -7.41
CA ALA A 297 -3.69 10.00 -7.41
C ALA A 297 -2.94 11.02 -6.54
N ILE A 298 -3.17 12.31 -6.79
CA ILE A 298 -2.48 13.41 -6.10
C ILE A 298 -3.01 13.54 -4.66
N GLY A 299 -4.33 13.43 -4.48
CA GLY A 299 -4.93 13.45 -3.16
C GLY A 299 -4.39 12.33 -2.27
N HIS A 300 -4.28 11.12 -2.82
CA HIS A 300 -3.72 9.99 -2.08
C HIS A 300 -2.25 10.24 -1.73
N ALA A 301 -1.45 10.69 -2.69
CA ALA A 301 -0.02 10.98 -2.54
C ALA A 301 0.28 11.99 -1.43
N LEU A 302 -0.47 13.10 -1.39
CA LEU A 302 -0.35 14.15 -0.37
C LEU A 302 -0.69 13.65 1.04
N CYS A 303 -1.63 12.70 1.18
CA CYS A 303 -1.92 12.13 2.49
C CYS A 303 -0.91 11.03 2.90
N THR A 304 -0.40 10.23 1.95
CA THR A 304 0.56 9.14 2.25
C THR A 304 1.95 9.64 2.60
N MET A 305 2.35 10.82 2.11
CA MET A 305 3.65 11.41 2.50
C MET A 305 3.77 11.63 4.01
N LEU A 306 2.64 11.84 4.71
CA LEU A 306 2.63 11.98 6.17
C LEU A 306 3.12 10.70 6.86
N LEU A 307 2.78 9.52 6.32
CA LEU A 307 3.27 8.25 6.85
C LEU A 307 4.80 8.17 6.74
N ALA A 308 5.36 8.56 5.59
CA ALA A 308 6.81 8.55 5.40
C ALA A 308 7.54 9.44 6.43
N VAL A 309 6.99 10.64 6.70
CA VAL A 309 7.56 11.55 7.71
C VAL A 309 7.44 10.95 9.12
N VAL A 310 6.29 10.37 9.48
CA VAL A 310 6.11 9.69 10.78
C VAL A 310 7.10 8.53 10.93
N SER A 311 7.26 7.69 9.91
CA SER A 311 8.16 6.53 9.96
C SER A 311 9.64 6.91 10.12
N VAL A 312 10.06 8.05 9.57
CA VAL A 312 11.47 8.49 9.64
C VAL A 312 11.75 9.39 10.84
N HIS A 313 10.87 10.35 11.14
CA HIS A 313 11.17 11.47 12.03
C HIS A 313 10.43 11.46 13.37
N LEU A 314 9.35 10.68 13.54
CA LEU A 314 8.60 10.69 14.79
C LEU A 314 9.44 10.21 15.98
N ILE A 315 10.10 9.05 15.83
CA ILE A 315 10.92 8.48 16.92
C ILE A 315 12.09 9.41 17.29
N PRO A 316 12.92 9.89 16.33
CA PRO A 316 13.98 10.86 16.62
C PRO A 316 13.47 12.11 17.32
N MET A 317 12.39 12.73 16.83
CA MET A 317 11.79 13.92 17.44
C MET A 317 11.37 13.69 18.89
N LEU A 318 10.78 12.54 19.21
CA LEU A 318 10.39 12.23 20.58
C LEU A 318 11.61 12.05 21.49
N VAL A 319 12.66 11.39 20.99
CA VAL A 319 13.91 11.22 21.73
C VAL A 319 14.57 12.57 22.03
N GLU A 320 14.62 13.50 21.06
CA GLU A 320 15.12 14.86 21.28
C GLU A 320 14.28 15.65 22.30
N ASN A 321 12.98 15.37 22.38
CA ASN A 321 12.08 15.96 23.38
C ASN A 321 12.20 15.33 24.78
N GLY A 322 13.15 14.40 24.98
CA GLY A 322 13.50 13.78 26.26
C GLY A 322 12.88 12.42 26.52
N PHE A 323 12.22 11.81 25.53
CA PHE A 323 11.65 10.46 25.66
C PHE A 323 12.71 9.39 25.48
N THR A 324 12.52 8.23 26.12
CA THR A 324 13.34 7.06 25.81
C THR A 324 12.95 6.49 24.44
N LEU A 325 13.88 5.76 23.81
CA LEU A 325 13.61 5.05 22.56
C LEU A 325 12.41 4.11 22.68
N GLN A 326 12.25 3.45 23.84
CA GLN A 326 11.14 2.55 24.14
C GLN A 326 9.81 3.31 24.23
N GLN A 327 9.78 4.47 24.87
CA GLN A 327 8.56 5.29 24.92
C GLN A 327 8.18 5.79 23.53
N ALA A 328 9.15 6.26 22.74
CA ALA A 328 8.91 6.73 21.38
C ALA A 328 8.41 5.61 20.45
N SER A 329 8.94 4.39 20.58
CA SER A 329 8.48 3.25 19.79
C SER A 329 7.08 2.78 20.16
N LEU A 330 6.68 2.90 21.43
CA LEU A 330 5.30 2.62 21.87
C LEU A 330 4.28 3.57 21.21
N VAL A 331 4.63 4.85 21.06
CA VAL A 331 3.79 5.83 20.34
C VAL A 331 3.58 5.38 18.88
N TYR A 332 4.65 5.00 18.17
CA TYR A 332 4.53 4.50 16.79
C TYR A 332 3.76 3.18 16.70
N SER A 333 4.00 2.24 17.62
CA SER A 333 3.26 0.97 17.70
C SER A 333 1.77 1.18 17.93
N LEU A 334 1.38 2.18 18.72
CA LEU A 334 -0.01 2.55 18.93
C LEU A 334 -0.67 3.05 17.63
N ILE A 335 0.05 3.84 16.82
CA ILE A 335 -0.43 4.24 15.48
C ILE A 335 -0.77 3.01 14.63
N MET A 336 0.13 2.02 14.61
CA MET A 336 -0.05 0.79 13.81
C MET A 336 -1.20 -0.06 14.34
N LEU A 337 -1.34 -0.20 15.66
CA LEU A 337 -2.45 -0.93 16.29
C LEU A 337 -3.80 -0.31 15.92
N VAL A 338 -3.95 1.00 16.13
CA VAL A 338 -5.19 1.73 15.81
C VAL A 338 -5.47 1.68 14.31
N SER A 339 -4.44 1.81 13.48
CA SER A 339 -4.56 1.67 12.02
C SER A 339 -5.06 0.29 11.61
N GLY A 340 -4.53 -0.79 12.20
CA GLY A 340 -4.98 -2.15 11.91
C GLY A 340 -6.45 -2.39 12.26
N ILE A 341 -6.89 -1.94 13.45
CA ILE A 341 -8.31 -2.00 13.86
C ILE A 341 -9.17 -1.22 12.86
N THR A 342 -8.75 -0.01 12.50
CA THR A 342 -9.51 0.87 11.62
C THR A 342 -9.58 0.35 10.18
N GLN A 343 -8.51 -0.28 9.67
CA GLN A 343 -8.50 -0.96 8.35
C GLN A 343 -9.54 -2.07 8.28
N LEU A 344 -9.68 -2.87 9.34
CA LEU A 344 -10.72 -3.89 9.41
C LEU A 344 -12.11 -3.23 9.42
N THR A 345 -12.34 -2.24 10.29
CA THR A 345 -13.62 -1.54 10.40
C THR A 345 -14.05 -0.95 9.07
N PHE A 346 -13.23 -0.09 8.46
CA PHE A 346 -13.52 0.55 7.17
C PHE A 346 -13.43 -0.41 5.97
N GLY A 347 -12.77 -1.55 6.12
CA GLY A 347 -12.93 -2.66 5.19
C GLY A 347 -14.38 -3.13 5.13
N PHE A 348 -14.97 -3.47 6.28
CA PHE A 348 -16.34 -4.00 6.33
C PHE A 348 -17.43 -2.97 6.02
N ILE A 349 -17.26 -1.71 6.41
CA ILE A 349 -18.25 -0.65 6.12
C ILE A 349 -18.01 0.03 4.77
N GLY A 350 -16.83 -0.15 4.16
CA GLY A 350 -16.40 0.56 2.95
C GLY A 350 -17.27 0.36 1.72
N ASP A 351 -17.95 -0.78 1.63
CA ASP A 351 -18.88 -1.09 0.53
C ASP A 351 -20.29 -0.54 0.78
N LYS A 352 -20.55 0.04 1.96
CA LYS A 352 -21.84 0.65 2.34
C LYS A 352 -21.80 2.17 2.40
N VAL A 353 -20.62 2.77 2.25
CA VAL A 353 -20.40 4.22 2.35
C VAL A 353 -19.92 4.78 1.02
N THR A 354 -20.10 6.09 0.86
CA THR A 354 -19.53 6.81 -0.27
C THR A 354 -18.01 6.90 -0.10
N LYS A 355 -17.25 6.12 -0.87
CA LYS A 355 -15.80 5.94 -0.67
C LYS A 355 -15.01 7.25 -0.76
N HIS A 356 -15.27 8.07 -1.79
CA HIS A 356 -14.49 9.29 -2.03
C HIS A 356 -14.65 10.33 -0.89
N THR A 357 -15.85 10.55 -0.38
CA THR A 357 -16.09 11.44 0.78
C THR A 357 -15.53 10.85 2.07
N THR A 358 -15.66 9.54 2.26
CA THR A 358 -15.11 8.87 3.46
C THR A 358 -13.59 8.95 3.51
N ILE A 359 -12.91 8.72 2.38
CA ILE A 359 -11.46 8.91 2.23
C ILE A 359 -11.05 10.36 2.53
N ALA A 360 -11.85 11.35 2.13
CA ALA A 360 -11.61 12.76 2.42
C ALA A 360 -11.65 13.03 3.94
N TYR A 361 -12.72 12.64 4.64
CA TYR A 361 -12.83 12.84 6.08
C TYR A 361 -11.71 12.16 6.86
N LEU A 362 -11.38 10.91 6.50
CA LEU A 362 -10.28 10.18 7.12
C LEU A 362 -8.92 10.83 6.83
N GLY A 363 -8.72 11.40 5.64
CA GLY A 363 -7.50 12.14 5.30
C GLY A 363 -7.35 13.44 6.09
N ILE A 364 -8.47 14.13 6.35
CA ILE A 364 -8.50 15.31 7.23
C ILE A 364 -8.10 14.90 8.65
N LEU A 365 -8.68 13.82 9.18
CA LEU A 365 -8.28 13.29 10.48
C LEU A 365 -6.79 12.90 10.51
N GLN A 366 -6.28 12.26 9.47
CA GLN A 366 -4.86 11.92 9.37
C GLN A 366 -3.97 13.16 9.45
N GLY A 367 -4.29 14.22 8.71
CA GLY A 367 -3.56 15.49 8.73
C GLY A 367 -3.62 16.21 10.08
N ILE A 368 -4.79 16.20 10.73
CA ILE A 368 -4.96 16.75 12.09
C ILE A 368 -4.09 15.97 13.08
N GLY A 369 -4.21 14.64 13.12
CA GLY A 369 -3.41 13.80 14.02
C GLY A 369 -1.91 13.94 13.80
N PHE A 370 -1.49 14.16 12.55
CA PHE A 370 -0.10 14.44 12.22
C PHE A 370 0.40 15.76 12.83
N MET A 371 -0.35 16.86 12.68
CA MET A 371 0.03 18.15 13.27
C MET A 371 -0.02 18.15 14.80
N MET A 372 -0.85 17.31 15.42
CA MET A 372 -0.97 17.22 16.87
C MET A 372 0.33 16.76 17.56
N PHE A 373 1.21 16.01 16.87
CA PHE A 373 2.48 15.55 17.41
C PHE A 373 3.45 16.67 17.79
N VAL A 374 3.31 17.85 17.17
CA VAL A 374 4.20 19.00 17.37
C VAL A 374 3.55 20.15 18.13
N LEU A 375 2.40 19.90 18.78
CA LEU A 375 1.79 20.89 19.65
C LEU A 375 2.77 21.28 20.76
N PRO A 376 2.95 22.60 21.01
CA PRO A 376 3.89 23.05 22.03
C PRO A 376 3.46 22.54 23.41
N LYS A 377 4.43 22.32 24.30
CA LYS A 377 4.17 21.83 25.67
C LYS A 377 3.30 22.83 26.44
N GLU A 378 3.32 24.10 26.07
CA GLU A 378 2.53 25.18 26.69
C GLU A 378 1.14 25.34 26.04
N PHE A 379 0.81 24.53 25.03
CA PHE A 379 -0.46 24.63 24.32
C PHE A 379 -1.64 24.35 25.27
N SER A 380 -2.65 25.21 25.23
CA SER A 380 -3.88 25.00 25.99
C SER A 380 -5.10 25.32 25.11
N LEU A 381 -5.99 24.33 24.91
CA LEU A 381 -7.28 24.50 24.21
C LEU A 381 -8.41 23.99 25.12
N GLY A 382 -9.18 24.91 25.68
CA GLY A 382 -10.28 24.58 26.58
C GLY A 382 -9.79 23.83 27.83
N PHE A 383 -10.27 22.59 28.02
CA PHE A 383 -9.86 21.71 29.13
C PHE A 383 -8.55 20.95 28.88
N ILE A 384 -7.95 21.06 27.68
CA ILE A 384 -6.69 20.39 27.34
C ILE A 384 -5.56 21.36 27.64
N ASN A 385 -4.82 21.14 28.73
CA ASN A 385 -3.58 21.85 29.06
C ASN A 385 -2.42 20.87 28.86
N VAL A 386 -1.52 21.16 27.91
CA VAL A 386 -0.41 20.28 27.49
C VAL A 386 0.84 20.40 28.39
N GLY A 387 0.84 21.38 29.31
CA GLY A 387 2.00 21.72 30.15
C GLY A 387 1.91 21.22 31.59
N GLY A 388 0.81 20.56 31.96
CA GLY A 388 0.55 20.06 33.30
C GLY A 388 0.69 18.55 33.44
N ASN A 389 0.67 18.07 34.68
CA ASN A 389 0.38 16.67 34.96
C ASN A 389 -1.10 16.50 35.27
N ILE A 390 -1.71 15.45 34.73
CA ILE A 390 -3.07 15.05 35.06
C ILE A 390 -2.98 13.99 36.14
N ASP A 391 -3.58 14.27 37.30
CA ASP A 391 -3.75 13.28 38.35
C ASP A 391 -4.98 12.41 38.04
N LEU A 392 -4.76 11.13 37.77
CA LEU A 392 -5.81 10.14 37.51
C LEU A 392 -6.31 9.47 38.81
N GLY A 393 -5.85 9.93 39.98
CA GLY A 393 -6.18 9.36 41.29
C GLY A 393 -5.35 8.12 41.66
N PHE A 394 -4.74 7.45 40.68
CA PHE A 394 -3.80 6.34 40.89
C PHE A 394 -2.41 6.58 40.26
N ALA A 395 -2.29 7.58 39.38
CA ALA A 395 -1.04 7.96 38.75
C ALA A 395 -1.12 9.42 38.25
N SER A 396 0.03 10.10 38.29
CA SER A 396 0.19 11.41 37.66
C SER A 396 0.80 11.21 36.27
N VAL A 397 0.12 11.64 35.21
CA VAL A 397 0.56 11.46 33.82
C VAL A 397 0.75 12.84 33.18
N SER A 398 1.89 13.04 32.51
CA SER A 398 2.12 14.26 31.74
C SER A 398 1.06 14.41 30.64
N SER A 399 0.39 15.55 30.60
CA SER A 399 -0.59 15.87 29.56
C SER A 399 -0.03 15.81 28.14
N TYR A 400 1.26 16.09 27.96
CA TYR A 400 1.95 15.91 26.68
C TYR A 400 1.92 14.44 26.20
N VAL A 401 2.07 13.47 27.11
CA VAL A 401 1.95 12.04 26.77
C VAL A 401 0.53 11.71 26.30
N LEU A 402 -0.49 12.30 26.91
CA LEU A 402 -1.88 12.13 26.47
C LEU A 402 -2.11 12.73 25.07
N VAL A 403 -1.49 13.86 24.76
CA VAL A 403 -1.50 14.42 23.39
C VAL A 403 -0.85 13.47 22.41
N LEU A 404 0.29 12.86 22.73
CA LEU A 404 0.94 11.87 21.86
C LEU A 404 0.07 10.63 21.62
N ILE A 405 -0.60 10.15 22.67
CA ILE A 405 -1.56 9.04 22.58
C ILE A 405 -2.74 9.43 21.67
N LEU A 406 -3.33 10.60 21.89
CA LEU A 406 -4.46 11.10 21.10
C LEU A 406 -4.05 11.33 19.63
N SER A 407 -2.88 11.93 19.39
CA SER A 407 -2.29 12.12 18.05
C SER A 407 -2.14 10.78 17.33
N SER A 408 -1.65 9.76 18.05
CA SER A 408 -1.48 8.42 17.52
C SER A 408 -2.80 7.75 17.15
N ILE A 409 -3.83 7.93 17.98
CA ILE A 409 -5.18 7.42 17.71
C ILE A 409 -5.78 8.13 16.49
N VAL A 410 -5.76 9.46 16.46
CA VAL A 410 -6.36 10.26 15.37
C VAL A 410 -5.64 9.99 14.03
N PHE A 411 -4.31 9.96 14.04
CA PHE A 411 -3.52 9.61 12.85
C PHE A 411 -3.78 8.16 12.43
N GLY A 412 -3.79 7.22 13.37
CA GLY A 412 -4.05 5.80 13.13
C GLY A 412 -5.42 5.55 12.52
N ILE A 413 -6.47 6.24 12.98
CA ILE A 413 -7.81 6.17 12.39
C ILE A 413 -7.79 6.69 10.96
N GLY A 414 -7.25 7.89 10.74
CA GLY A 414 -7.22 8.51 9.43
C GLY A 414 -6.44 7.70 8.39
N PHE A 415 -5.23 7.26 8.76
CA PHE A 415 -4.41 6.40 7.91
C PHE A 415 -5.07 5.05 7.67
N GLY A 416 -5.46 4.34 8.74
CA GLY A 416 -5.99 2.99 8.66
C GLY A 416 -7.29 2.90 7.86
N GLY A 417 -8.23 3.83 8.06
CA GLY A 417 -9.49 3.79 7.32
C GLY A 417 -9.33 4.05 5.83
N ARG A 418 -8.36 4.90 5.45
CA ARG A 418 -8.13 5.28 4.05
C ARG A 418 -7.59 4.14 3.20
N VAL A 419 -6.68 3.33 3.75
CA VAL A 419 -5.96 2.28 2.98
C VAL A 419 -6.92 1.35 2.21
N PRO A 420 -7.90 0.67 2.84
CA PRO A 420 -8.80 -0.22 2.11
C PRO A 420 -9.67 0.51 1.08
N LEU A 421 -10.19 1.68 1.44
CA LEU A 421 -11.08 2.44 0.56
C LEU A 421 -10.33 2.98 -0.67
N ALA A 422 -9.10 3.44 -0.48
CA ALA A 422 -8.24 3.94 -1.56
C ALA A 422 -7.84 2.84 -2.55
N ASN A 423 -7.73 1.60 -2.09
CA ASN A 423 -7.51 0.45 -2.97
C ASN A 423 -8.79 0.03 -3.70
N ALA A 424 -9.92 0.02 -2.99
CA ALA A 424 -11.20 -0.43 -3.53
C ALA A 424 -11.79 0.56 -4.56
N ILE A 425 -11.68 1.88 -4.30
CA ILE A 425 -12.26 2.91 -5.17
C ILE A 425 -11.69 2.86 -6.60
N ARG A 426 -10.41 2.48 -6.77
CA ARG A 426 -9.80 2.33 -8.09
C ARG A 426 -10.46 1.22 -8.90
N GLY A 427 -10.77 0.10 -8.24
CA GLY A 427 -11.48 -1.02 -8.85
C GLY A 427 -12.96 -0.71 -9.13
N ASP A 428 -13.59 0.09 -8.27
CA ASP A 428 -14.99 0.50 -8.44
C ASP A 428 -15.15 1.47 -9.61
N TYR A 429 -14.19 2.39 -9.79
CA TYR A 429 -14.30 3.48 -10.76
C TYR A 429 -13.73 3.14 -12.13
N PHE A 430 -12.63 2.38 -12.16
CA PHE A 430 -11.91 2.11 -13.40
C PHE A 430 -12.02 0.66 -13.87
N GLY A 431 -12.66 -0.21 -13.10
CA GLY A 431 -12.82 -1.62 -13.41
C GLY A 431 -11.62 -2.47 -13.00
N HIS A 432 -11.65 -3.74 -13.39
CA HIS A 432 -10.66 -4.73 -12.95
C HIS A 432 -9.56 -5.03 -13.96
N ASN A 433 -9.81 -4.81 -15.26
CA ASN A 433 -8.90 -5.25 -16.33
C ASN A 433 -7.60 -4.45 -16.42
N SER A 434 -7.62 -3.17 -16.06
CA SER A 434 -6.42 -2.30 -16.02
C SER A 434 -6.05 -1.89 -14.59
N TYR A 435 -6.57 -2.58 -13.57
CA TYR A 435 -6.43 -2.16 -12.17
C TYR A 435 -4.97 -2.02 -11.74
N ALA A 436 -4.11 -2.98 -12.13
CA ALA A 436 -2.72 -2.98 -11.72
C ALA A 436 -1.95 -1.84 -12.40
N THR A 437 -2.11 -1.65 -13.71
CA THR A 437 -1.47 -0.53 -14.44
C THR A 437 -1.94 0.83 -13.93
N ILE A 438 -3.26 1.01 -13.69
CA ILE A 438 -3.82 2.24 -13.13
C ILE A 438 -3.24 2.51 -11.74
N SER A 439 -3.28 1.53 -10.85
CA SER A 439 -2.72 1.66 -9.51
C SER A 439 -1.22 1.93 -9.55
N GLY A 440 -0.49 1.25 -10.43
CA GLY A 440 0.95 1.43 -10.64
C GLY A 440 1.30 2.85 -11.08
N ILE A 441 0.54 3.46 -11.98
CA ILE A 441 0.76 4.86 -12.41
C ILE A 441 0.35 5.84 -11.31
N MET A 442 -0.72 5.56 -10.56
CA MET A 442 -1.09 6.39 -9.41
C MET A 442 -0.03 6.38 -8.29
N MET A 443 0.84 5.36 -8.24
CA MET A 443 1.94 5.33 -7.28
C MET A 443 3.07 6.31 -7.61
N VAL A 444 3.16 6.84 -8.82
CA VAL A 444 4.24 7.77 -9.20
C VAL A 444 4.24 9.05 -8.34
N PRO A 445 3.15 9.84 -8.27
CA PRO A 445 3.11 11.00 -7.39
C PRO A 445 3.24 10.61 -5.91
N MET A 446 2.71 9.44 -5.53
CA MET A 446 2.81 8.91 -4.16
C MET A 446 4.26 8.74 -3.73
N SER A 447 5.06 8.04 -4.52
CA SER A 447 6.46 7.74 -4.23
C SER A 447 7.34 8.98 -4.27
N LEU A 448 7.11 9.91 -5.21
CA LEU A 448 7.83 11.18 -5.24
C LEU A 448 7.58 12.01 -3.98
N LEU A 449 6.33 12.12 -3.52
CA LEU A 449 6.04 12.89 -2.30
C LEU A 449 6.52 12.18 -1.03
N MET A 450 6.42 10.85 -0.96
CA MET A 450 6.97 10.09 0.17
C MET A 450 8.50 10.15 0.25
N LEU A 451 9.19 10.33 -0.89
CA LEU A 451 10.62 10.64 -0.92
C LEU A 451 10.90 12.07 -0.43
N ILE A 452 10.20 13.05 -1.01
CA ILE A 452 10.53 14.47 -0.83
C ILE A 452 10.18 14.93 0.60
N ALA A 453 9.06 14.49 1.16
CA ALA A 453 8.56 15.01 2.43
C ALA A 453 9.52 14.81 3.61
N PRO A 454 10.09 13.60 3.88
CA PRO A 454 11.08 13.43 4.93
C PRO A 454 12.36 14.24 4.72
N LEU A 455 12.79 14.43 3.45
CA LEU A 455 13.96 15.26 3.12
C LEU A 455 13.71 16.74 3.42
N VAL A 456 12.52 17.24 3.09
CA VAL A 456 12.09 18.60 3.43
C VAL A 456 12.04 18.78 4.95
N THR A 457 11.49 17.81 5.69
CA THR A 457 11.49 17.83 7.16
C THR A 457 12.91 17.91 7.73
N ALA A 458 13.83 17.06 7.26
CA ALA A 458 15.23 17.08 7.70
C ALA A 458 15.88 18.44 7.42
N ARG A 459 15.70 18.99 6.21
CA ARG A 459 16.29 20.28 5.85
C ARG A 459 15.73 21.45 6.67
N LEU A 460 14.43 21.45 6.96
CA LEU A 460 13.82 22.49 7.81
C LEU A 460 14.32 22.41 9.24
N PHE A 461 14.54 21.20 9.75
CA PHE A 461 15.14 20.97 11.05
C PHE A 461 16.57 21.55 11.12
N ASP A 462 17.42 21.23 10.14
CA ASP A 462 18.81 21.72 10.07
C ASP A 462 18.91 23.25 9.97
N LEU A 463 17.90 23.91 9.39
CA LEU A 463 17.80 25.37 9.29
C LEU A 463 17.33 26.05 10.59
N GLY A 464 17.09 25.27 11.65
CA GLY A 464 16.68 25.78 12.97
C GLY A 464 15.17 25.96 13.14
N ALA A 465 14.34 25.53 12.18
CA ALA A 465 12.88 25.61 12.31
C ALA A 465 12.28 24.49 13.20
N GLY A 466 13.11 23.52 13.60
CA GLY A 466 12.69 22.33 14.33
C GLY A 466 11.69 21.46 13.57
N TYR A 467 11.11 20.47 14.25
CA TYR A 467 10.10 19.60 13.63
C TYR A 467 8.75 20.31 13.44
N SER A 468 8.39 21.27 14.29
CA SER A 468 7.07 21.90 14.31
C SER A 468 6.67 22.55 12.98
N GLY A 469 7.57 23.34 12.37
CA GLY A 469 7.27 23.98 11.08
C GLY A 469 6.99 22.97 9.97
N SER A 470 7.78 21.89 9.89
CA SER A 470 7.61 20.85 8.87
C SER A 470 6.30 20.06 9.06
N PHE A 471 5.97 19.68 10.29
CA PHE A 471 4.77 18.89 10.58
C PHE A 471 3.49 19.69 10.31
N ILE A 472 3.49 20.99 10.62
CA ILE A 472 2.36 21.88 10.31
C ILE A 472 2.18 22.03 8.80
N VAL A 473 3.23 22.39 8.06
CA VAL A 473 3.15 22.61 6.61
C VAL A 473 2.72 21.33 5.89
N LEU A 474 3.37 20.20 6.19
CA LEU A 474 3.04 18.93 5.56
C LEU A 474 1.66 18.43 5.98
N GLY A 475 1.25 18.64 7.23
CA GLY A 475 -0.10 18.33 7.71
C GLY A 475 -1.19 19.10 6.97
N VAL A 476 -1.01 20.40 6.73
CA VAL A 476 -1.91 21.21 5.90
C VAL A 476 -1.96 20.69 4.47
N LEU A 477 -0.82 20.37 3.87
CA LEU A 477 -0.78 19.77 2.52
C LEU A 477 -1.49 18.40 2.49
N GLY A 478 -1.38 17.60 3.54
CA GLY A 478 -2.13 16.36 3.69
C GLY A 478 -3.64 16.58 3.78
N ILE A 479 -4.10 17.62 4.46
CA ILE A 479 -5.51 18.03 4.49
C ILE A 479 -5.97 18.49 3.10
N VAL A 480 -5.16 19.30 2.39
CA VAL A 480 -5.46 19.68 1.00
C VAL A 480 -5.60 18.44 0.12
N GLY A 481 -4.69 17.47 0.25
CA GLY A 481 -4.80 16.17 -0.44
C GLY A 481 -6.08 15.41 -0.09
N ALA A 482 -6.51 15.47 1.17
CA ALA A 482 -7.78 14.87 1.59
C ALA A 482 -8.98 15.55 0.91
N LEU A 483 -9.00 16.89 0.86
CA LEU A 483 -10.05 17.67 0.20
C LEU A 483 -10.19 17.36 -1.30
N MET A 484 -9.09 16.99 -1.98
CA MET A 484 -9.13 16.59 -3.39
C MET A 484 -10.01 15.36 -3.66
N HIS A 485 -10.33 14.55 -2.65
CA HIS A 485 -11.21 13.39 -2.83
C HIS A 485 -12.70 13.73 -2.83
N PHE A 486 -13.11 14.93 -2.38
CA PHE A 486 -14.51 15.35 -2.48
C PHE A 486 -15.03 15.40 -3.93
N PRO A 487 -14.35 16.04 -4.88
CA PRO A 487 -14.77 16.06 -6.29
C PRO A 487 -14.45 14.76 -7.06
N ALA A 488 -13.76 13.79 -6.44
CA ALA A 488 -13.37 12.53 -7.09
C ALA A 488 -14.55 11.55 -7.18
N THR A 489 -15.58 11.89 -7.95
CA THR A 489 -16.74 11.02 -8.21
C THR A 489 -16.45 10.05 -9.36
N ALA A 490 -17.23 8.96 -9.43
CA ALA A 490 -17.05 7.93 -10.46
C ALA A 490 -17.14 8.55 -11.87
N PRO A 491 -16.11 8.37 -12.72
CA PRO A 491 -16.14 8.91 -14.06
C PRO A 491 -17.14 8.11 -14.92
N THR A 492 -17.90 8.79 -15.77
CA THR A 492 -18.84 8.14 -16.68
C THR A 492 -18.13 7.73 -17.96
N LEU A 493 -18.07 6.41 -18.22
CA LEU A 493 -17.61 5.91 -19.51
C LEU A 493 -18.81 5.98 -20.46
N LEU A 494 -18.83 6.96 -21.36
CA LEU A 494 -19.75 6.93 -22.50
C LEU A 494 -19.27 5.82 -23.43
N SER A 495 -19.72 4.58 -23.18
CA SER A 495 -19.54 3.51 -24.15
C SER A 495 -20.43 3.82 -25.35
N ILE A 496 -19.84 4.39 -26.40
CA ILE A 496 -20.50 4.41 -27.72
C ILE A 496 -20.33 2.99 -28.28
N SER A 497 -21.14 2.07 -27.78
CA SER A 497 -21.41 0.83 -28.48
C SER A 497 -22.25 1.18 -29.70
N ARG A 498 -21.61 1.32 -30.86
CA ARG A 498 -22.35 1.24 -32.13
C ARG A 498 -22.88 -0.19 -32.23
N SER A 499 -24.18 -0.38 -32.01
CA SER A 499 -24.85 -1.58 -32.53
C SER A 499 -24.88 -1.45 -34.04
N LYS A 500 -24.45 -2.51 -34.73
CA LYS A 500 -24.97 -2.82 -36.05
C LYS A 500 -26.16 -3.73 -35.86
#